data_AF-A0A160F3Z1-F1
#
_entry.id   AF-A0A160F3Z1-F1
#
_cell.length_a   1.000
_cell.length_b   1.000
_cell.length_c   1.000
_cell.angle_alpha   90.00
_cell.angle_beta   90.00
_cell.angle_gamma   90.00
#
_symmetry.space_group_name_H-M   'P 1'
#
loop_
_entity.id
_entity.type
_entity.pdbx_description
1 polymer ?
#
loop_
_entity_poly.entity_id
_entity_poly.type
_entity_poly.pdbx_seq_one_letter_code
_entity_poly.pdbx_strand_id
1 'polypeptide(L)'
;MTGEQYKELRKWIQQKQPVKIKTIKGEATFLPVKLYKDVKKLFVYNRNMQLINIALDDVVSIQPTRIYGSFDKREQLIHTR
;
A
#
# COMPACT_ATOMS: atom_id res chain seq x y z
N MET A 1 15.24 -2.52 -5.00
CA MET A 1 14.72 -1.16 -5.29
C MET A 1 15.86 -0.15 -5.43
N THR A 2 15.77 0.79 -6.37
CA THR A 2 16.72 1.89 -6.60
C THR A 2 16.40 3.13 -5.75
N GLY A 3 17.34 4.08 -5.65
CA GLY A 3 17.15 5.33 -4.90
C GLY A 3 15.97 6.18 -5.37
N GLU A 4 15.65 6.18 -6.66
CA GLU A 4 14.49 6.88 -7.21
C GLU A 4 13.17 6.26 -6.79
N GLN A 5 13.07 4.92 -6.82
CA GLN A 5 11.87 4.21 -6.38
C GLN A 5 11.54 4.51 -4.90
N TYR A 6 12.55 4.71 -4.05
CA TYR A 6 12.33 5.15 -2.66
C TYR A 6 11.76 6.57 -2.57
N LYS A 7 12.16 7.49 -3.46
CA LYS A 7 11.64 8.87 -3.48
C LYS A 7 10.18 8.88 -3.95
N GLU A 8 9.86 8.14 -5.00
CA GLU A 8 8.49 8.01 -5.49
C GLU A 8 7.56 7.40 -4.44
N LEU A 9 8.01 6.34 -3.76
CA LEU A 9 7.21 5.70 -2.72
C LEU A 9 6.94 6.64 -1.54
N ARG A 10 7.90 7.49 -1.16
CA ARG A 10 7.69 8.55 -0.15
C ARG A 10 6.65 9.56 -0.61
N LYS A 11 6.68 9.97 -1.88
CA LYS A 11 5.69 10.87 -2.47
C LYS A 11 4.29 10.25 -2.42
N TRP A 12 4.16 8.97 -2.79
CA TRP A 12 2.87 8.26 -2.75
C TRP A 12 2.32 8.11 -1.33
N ILE A 13 3.19 7.89 -0.33
CA ILE A 13 2.81 7.92 1.09
C ILE A 13 2.22 9.28 1.48
N GLN A 14 2.90 10.38 1.15
CA GLN A 14 2.45 11.74 1.46
C GLN A 14 1.11 12.07 0.78
N GLN A 15 0.93 11.63 -0.46
CA GLN A 15 -0.28 11.83 -1.25
C GLN A 15 -1.43 10.90 -0.86
N LYS A 16 -1.22 9.97 0.09
CA LYS A 16 -2.17 8.89 0.41
C LYS A 16 -2.62 8.13 -0.86
N GLN A 17 -1.69 7.97 -1.80
CA GLN A 17 -1.94 7.33 -3.09
C GLN A 17 -2.01 5.81 -2.90
N PRO A 18 -3.14 5.15 -3.24
CA PRO A 18 -3.18 3.70 -3.27
C PRO A 18 -2.17 3.15 -4.29
N VAL A 19 -1.53 2.05 -3.94
CA VAL A 19 -0.56 1.36 -4.78
C VAL A 19 -0.96 -0.10 -4.95
N LYS A 20 -0.64 -0.64 -6.11
CA LYS A 20 -0.68 -2.08 -6.37
C LYS A 20 0.73 -2.62 -6.14
N ILE A 21 0.85 -3.60 -5.27
CA ILE A 21 2.13 -4.23 -4.93
C ILE A 21 2.06 -5.68 -5.38
N LYS A 22 2.98 -6.06 -6.26
CA LYS A 22 3.20 -7.45 -6.67
C LYS A 22 4.39 -7.99 -5.88
N THR A 23 4.14 -9.07 -5.16
CA THR A 23 5.17 -9.86 -4.46
C THR A 23 5.29 -11.23 -5.11
N ILE A 24 6.29 -12.01 -4.70
CA ILE A 24 6.41 -13.42 -5.10
C ILE A 24 5.20 -14.28 -4.66
N LYS A 25 4.44 -13.86 -3.64
CA LYS A 25 3.27 -14.59 -3.10
C LYS A 25 1.94 -14.16 -3.73
N GLY A 26 1.93 -13.08 -4.50
CA GLY A 26 0.70 -12.54 -5.10
C GLY A 26 0.70 -11.02 -5.21
N GLU A 27 -0.38 -10.49 -5.76
CA GLU A 27 -0.59 -9.06 -6.01
C GLU A 27 -1.84 -8.57 -5.29
N ALA A 28 -1.75 -7.39 -4.64
CA ALA A 28 -2.88 -6.74 -4.02
C ALA A 28 -2.74 -5.21 -3.98
N THR A 29 -3.85 -4.53 -3.70
CA THR A 29 -3.91 -3.07 -3.55
C THR A 29 -3.77 -2.69 -2.08
N PHE A 30 -2.89 -1.73 -1.82
CA PHE A 30 -2.53 -1.26 -0.49
C PHE A 30 -2.48 0.26 -0.43
N LEU A 31 -2.59 0.80 0.78
CA LEU A 31 -2.34 2.20 1.06
C LEU A 31 -1.01 2.29 1.83
N PRO A 32 0.06 2.86 1.24
CA PRO A 32 1.35 2.91 1.88
C PRO A 32 1.39 4.01 2.94
N VAL A 33 1.99 3.72 4.09
CA VAL A 33 1.96 4.61 5.27
C VAL A 33 3.35 4.99 5.74
N LYS A 34 4.28 4.03 5.79
CA LYS A 34 5.63 4.30 6.30
C LYS A 34 6.65 3.41 5.65
N LEU A 35 7.77 4.02 5.26
CA LEU A 35 8.88 3.36 4.59
C LEU A 35 10.12 3.41 5.47
N TYR A 36 10.62 2.24 5.87
CA TYR A 36 11.87 2.10 6.59
C TYR A 36 12.92 1.52 5.63
N LYS A 37 13.79 2.40 5.13
CA LYS A 37 14.80 2.06 4.13
C LYS A 37 15.85 1.09 4.69
N ASP A 38 16.31 1.34 5.92
CA ASP A 38 17.45 0.61 6.50
C ASP A 38 17.13 -0.86 6.76
N VAL A 39 15.89 -1.14 7.18
CA VAL A 39 15.39 -2.51 7.41
C VAL A 39 14.55 -3.04 6.25
N LYS A 40 14.52 -2.32 5.12
CA LYS A 40 13.78 -2.68 3.90
C LYS A 40 12.32 -3.11 4.14
N LYS A 41 11.57 -2.36 4.95
CA LYS A 41 10.15 -2.63 5.26
C LYS A 41 9.25 -1.49 4.82
N LEU A 42 8.13 -1.84 4.19
CA LEU A 42 7.03 -0.93 3.89
C LEU A 42 5.82 -1.30 4.74
N PHE A 43 5.33 -0.37 5.53
CA PHE A 43 4.08 -0.50 6.27
C PHE A 43 2.94 0.02 5.42
N VAL A 44 1.88 -0.78 5.33
CA VAL A 44 0.73 -0.50 4.49
C VAL A 44 -0.58 -0.90 5.18
N TYR A 45 -1.66 -0.22 4.84
CA TYR A 45 -3.00 -0.74 5.10
C TYR A 45 -3.46 -1.59 3.92
N ASN A 46 -4.03 -2.76 4.20
CA ASN A 46 -4.81 -3.50 3.22
C ASN A 46 -6.23 -2.93 3.10
N ARG A 47 -7.00 -3.44 2.15
CA ARG A 47 -8.39 -3.00 1.89
C ARG A 47 -9.38 -3.27 3.04
N ASN A 48 -8.99 -4.04 4.06
CA ASN A 48 -9.76 -4.29 5.29
C ASN A 48 -9.29 -3.41 6.45
N MET A 49 -8.45 -2.39 6.17
CA MET A 49 -7.85 -1.48 7.14
C MET A 49 -6.96 -2.16 8.19
N GLN A 50 -6.38 -3.31 7.85
CA GLN A 50 -5.36 -3.95 8.68
C GLN A 50 -3.99 -3.39 8.33
N LEU A 51 -3.26 -2.92 9.34
CA LEU A 51 -1.87 -2.50 9.20
C LEU A 51 -0.97 -3.73 9.12
N ILE A 52 -0.28 -3.88 8.00
CA ILE A 52 0.68 -4.96 7.79
C ILE A 52 2.02 -4.38 7.31
N ASN A 53 3.06 -5.22 7.34
CA ASN A 53 4.35 -4.87 6.77
C ASN A 53 4.67 -5.80 5.60
N ILE A 54 5.30 -5.23 4.58
CA ILE A 54 5.78 -5.92 3.39
C ILE A 54 7.31 -5.78 3.39
N ALA A 55 8.01 -6.91 3.31
CA ALA A 55 9.45 -6.93 3.09
C ALA A 55 9.73 -6.51 1.64
N LEU A 56 10.56 -5.48 1.44
CA LEU A 56 10.84 -4.96 0.09
C LEU A 56 11.66 -5.92 -0.76
N ASP A 57 12.34 -6.89 -0.14
CA ASP A 57 13.07 -7.94 -0.86
C ASP A 57 12.12 -8.94 -1.55
N ASP A 58 10.87 -9.08 -1.07
CA ASP A 58 9.84 -9.94 -1.67
C ASP A 58 9.04 -9.23 -2.79
N VAL A 59 9.29 -7.93 -2.98
CA VAL A 59 8.53 -7.08 -3.90
C VAL A 59 9.11 -7.15 -5.30
N VAL A 60 8.28 -7.58 -6.24
CA VAL A 60 8.57 -7.61 -7.68
C VAL A 60 8.30 -6.25 -8.31
N SER A 61 7.18 -5.60 -7.95
CA SER A 61 6.85 -4.25 -8.44
C SER A 61 5.89 -3.52 -7.50
N ILE A 62 5.96 -2.18 -7.55
CA ILE A 62 5.02 -1.26 -6.90
C ILE A 62 4.61 -0.22 -7.95
N GLN A 63 3.31 -0.03 -8.13
CA GLN A 63 2.78 0.97 -9.05
C GLN A 63 1.63 1.73 -8.41
N PRO A 64 1.49 3.05 -8.65
CA PRO A 64 0.31 3.78 -8.23
C PRO A 64 -0.91 3.21 -8.94
N THR A 65 -2.03 3.12 -8.23
CA THR A 65 -3.26 2.59 -8.80
C THR A 65 -4.46 3.45 -8.44
N ARG A 66 -5.33 3.65 -9.42
CA ARG A 66 -6.61 4.33 -9.20
C ARG A 66 -7.57 3.34 -8.56
N ILE A 67 -8.28 3.80 -7.54
CA ILE A 67 -9.42 3.09 -6.96
C ILE A 67 -10.70 3.87 -7.26
N TYR A 68 -11.81 3.16 -7.33
CA TYR A 68 -13.15 3.76 -7.41
C TYR A 68 -13.85 3.50 -6.08
N GLY A 69 -14.44 4.55 -5.49
CA GLY A 69 -15.03 4.49 -4.15
C GLY A 69 -14.00 4.54 -3.01
N SER A 70 -14.46 4.19 -1.82
CA SER A 70 -13.63 4.16 -0.60
C SER A 70 -12.46 3.19 -0.72
N PHE A 71 -11.35 3.47 -0.03
CA PHE A 71 -10.26 2.50 0.14
C PHE A 71 -10.64 1.38 1.12
N ASP A 72 -11.37 1.72 2.18
CA ASP A 72 -11.90 0.74 3.13
C ASP A 72 -13.04 -0.04 2.47
N LYS A 73 -12.90 -1.37 2.40
CA LYS A 73 -13.93 -2.30 1.89
C LYS A 73 -14.84 -2.85 2.99
N ARG A 74 -14.59 -2.56 4.26
CA ARG A 74 -15.53 -2.90 5.32
C ARG A 74 -16.82 -2.17 4.98
N GLU A 75 -17.89 -2.92 4.72
CA GLU A 75 -19.17 -2.33 4.35
C GLU A 75 -19.53 -1.27 5.38
N GLN A 76 -19.91 -0.09 4.89
CA GLN A 76 -20.68 0.83 5.71
C GLN A 76 -22.01 0.13 5.93
N LEU A 77 -22.15 -0.56 7.07
CA LEU A 77 -23.44 -0.80 7.70
C LEU A 77 -24.03 0.58 8.03
N ILE A 78 -24.53 1.27 7.00
CA ILE A 78 -25.42 2.40 7.17
C ILE A 78 -26.64 1.78 7.83
N HIS A 79 -26.79 2.05 9.13
CA HIS A 79 -28.01 1.80 9.87
C HIS A 79 -29.17 2.42 9.07
N THR A 80 -29.87 1.60 8.30
CA THR A 80 -31.23 1.91 7.88
C THR A 80 -32.08 1.66 9.12
N ARG A 81 -32.34 2.74 9.87
CA ARG A 81 -33.44 2.76 10.85
C ARG A 81 -34.75 2.91 10.10
#